data_AF-A0A1J3IRT1-F1
#
_entry.id   AF-A0A1J3IRT1-F1
#
_cell.length_a   1.000
_cell.length_b   1.000
_cell.length_c   1.000
_cell.angle_alpha   90.00
_cell.angle_beta   90.00
_cell.angle_gamma   90.00
#
_symmetry.space_group_name_H-M   'P 1'
#
loop_
_entity.id
_entity.type
_entity.pdbx_description
1 polymer ?
#
loop_
_entity_poly.entity_id
_entity_poly.type
_entity_poly.pdbx_seq_one_letter_code
_entity_poly.pdbx_strand_id
1 'polypeptide(L)'
;FLHHHIHDGLKDEYITKEDPADLWNSLKSRFDNQKYMILPKARYEWLNLRFQDYKSVAEYNSAMYGITSRMKLCGENIGEFDMLKKT
;
A
#
# COMPACT_ATOMS: atom_id res chain seq x y z
N PHE A 1 11.53 6.74 20.03
CA PHE A 1 10.51 7.31 19.12
C PHE A 1 9.92 6.24 18.19
N LEU A 2 10.65 5.69 17.20
CA LEU A 2 10.12 4.73 16.21
C LEU A 2 9.41 3.51 16.84
N HIS A 3 10.02 2.87 17.84
CA HIS A 3 9.42 1.73 18.56
C HIS A 3 8.01 1.98 19.11
N HIS A 4 7.70 3.22 19.50
CA HIS A 4 6.39 3.55 20.09
C HIS A 4 5.29 3.69 19.03
N HIS A 5 5.67 3.90 17.77
CA HIS A 5 4.76 4.26 16.68
C HIS A 5 4.61 3.17 15.62
N ILE A 6 5.33 2.05 15.73
CA ILE A 6 5.12 0.89 14.86
C ILE A 6 3.99 0.01 15.40
N HIS A 7 3.36 -0.75 14.50
CA HIS A 7 2.28 -1.68 14.85
C HIS A 7 2.74 -2.73 15.87
N ASP A 8 1.87 -3.15 16.80
CA ASP A 8 2.25 -4.05 17.91
C ASP A 8 2.85 -5.36 17.42
N GLY A 9 2.28 -5.96 16.36
CA GLY A 9 2.85 -7.16 15.73
C GLY A 9 4.25 -6.99 15.12
N LEU A 10 4.73 -5.76 14.93
CA LEU A 10 6.12 -5.46 14.56
C LEU A 10 7.00 -5.16 15.78
N LYS A 11 6.41 -4.66 16.88
CA LYS A 11 7.16 -4.36 18.11
C LYS A 11 7.82 -5.61 18.67
N ASP A 12 7.08 -6.72 18.73
CA ASP A 12 7.60 -7.99 19.27
C ASP A 12 8.74 -8.54 18.42
N GLU A 13 8.66 -8.40 17.09
CA GLU A 13 9.69 -8.90 16.16
C GLU A 13 10.99 -8.08 16.23
N TYR A 14 10.89 -6.78 16.53
CA TYR A 14 12.04 -5.88 16.55
C TYR A 14 12.44 -5.41 17.95
N ILE A 15 11.91 -6.02 19.02
CA ILE A 15 12.11 -5.57 20.40
C ILE A 15 13.59 -5.46 20.82
N THR A 16 14.45 -6.28 20.21
CA THR A 16 15.90 -6.30 20.46
C THR A 16 16.69 -5.25 19.66
N LYS A 17 16.07 -4.58 18.68
CA LYS A 17 16.71 -3.53 17.89
C LYS A 17 16.63 -2.20 18.62
N GLU A 18 17.62 -1.94 19.47
CA GLU A 18 17.71 -0.71 20.25
C GLU A 18 18.11 0.50 19.39
N ASP A 19 18.99 0.30 18.40
CA ASP A 19 19.41 1.36 17.49
C ASP A 19 18.27 1.77 16.53
N PRO A 20 17.83 3.04 16.56
CA PRO A 20 16.77 3.51 15.68
C PRO A 20 17.10 3.40 14.18
N ALA A 21 18.39 3.53 13.81
CA ALA A 21 18.80 3.44 12.41
C ALA A 21 18.71 1.99 11.90
N ASP A 22 19.17 1.01 12.68
CA ASP A 22 18.99 -0.41 12.36
C ASP A 22 17.50 -0.82 12.29
N LEU A 23 16.68 -0.36 13.25
CA LEU A 23 15.22 -0.56 13.20
C LEU A 23 14.62 -0.01 11.90
N TRP A 24 14.95 1.23 11.56
CA TRP A 24 14.47 1.87 10.33
C TRP A 24 14.90 1.10 9.07
N ASN A 25 16.17 0.72 8.97
CA ASN A 25 16.69 -0.02 7.81
C ASN A 25 16.03 -1.38 7.66
N SER A 26 15.74 -2.05 8.78
CA SER A 26 15.05 -3.35 8.79
C SER A 26 13.61 -3.24 8.31
N LEU A 27 12.88 -2.26 8.84
CA LEU A 27 11.51 -1.96 8.41
C LEU A 27 11.49 -1.59 6.93
N LYS A 28 12.39 -0.71 6.50
CA LYS A 28 12.52 -0.31 5.10
C LYS A 28 12.75 -1.51 4.19
N SER A 29 13.73 -2.37 4.51
CA SER A 29 14.02 -3.59 3.75
C SER A 29 12.80 -4.51 3.64
N ARG A 30 12.09 -4.74 4.75
CA ARG A 30 10.85 -5.52 4.76
C ARG A 30 9.77 -4.92 3.86
N PHE A 31 9.54 -3.61 3.95
CA PHE A 31 8.54 -2.94 3.12
C PHE A 31 8.93 -2.94 1.64
N ASP A 32 10.21 -2.75 1.32
CA ASP A 32 10.71 -2.83 -0.05
C ASP A 32 10.51 -4.24 -0.64
N ASN A 33 10.72 -5.29 0.17
CA ASN A 33 10.41 -6.67 -0.22
C ASN A 33 8.90 -6.88 -0.45
N GLN A 34 8.04 -6.30 0.39
CA GLN A 34 6.59 -6.41 0.23
C GLN A 34 6.08 -5.74 -1.06
N LYS A 35 6.72 -4.68 -1.54
CA LYS A 35 6.34 -4.00 -2.79
C LYS A 35 6.32 -4.94 -3.99
N TYR A 36 7.20 -5.94 -4.04
CA TYR A 36 7.23 -6.93 -5.12
C TYR A 36 5.95 -7.77 -5.23
N MET A 37 5.26 -7.99 -4.11
CA MET A 37 3.96 -8.68 -4.10
C MET A 37 2.79 -7.71 -4.22
N ILE A 38 2.90 -6.52 -3.64
CA ILE A 38 1.84 -5.51 -3.65
C ILE A 38 1.59 -5.00 -5.08
N LEU A 39 2.64 -4.70 -5.84
CA LEU A 39 2.51 -4.05 -7.15
C LEU A 39 1.78 -4.93 -8.19
N PRO A 40 2.15 -6.22 -8.40
CA PRO A 40 1.44 -7.07 -9.34
C PRO A 40 -0.04 -7.24 -8.98
N LYS A 41 -0.34 -7.38 -7.68
CA LYS A 41 -1.72 -7.49 -7.18
C LYS A 41 -2.52 -6.22 -7.45
N ALA A 42 -1.96 -5.04 -7.14
CA ALA A 42 -2.62 -3.77 -7.36
C ALA A 42 -2.88 -3.51 -8.85
N ARG A 43 -1.92 -3.85 -9.74
CA ARG A 43 -2.12 -3.79 -11.20
C ARG A 43 -3.24 -4.70 -11.68
N TYR A 44 -3.29 -5.93 -11.18
CA TYR A 44 -4.36 -6.86 -11.51
C TYR A 44 -5.73 -6.32 -11.08
N GLU A 45 -5.84 -5.83 -9.85
CA GLU A 45 -7.08 -5.23 -9.34
C GLU A 45 -7.46 -3.98 -10.13
N TRP A 46 -6.50 -3.13 -10.51
CA TRP A 46 -6.74 -1.95 -11.36
C TRP A 46 -7.30 -2.33 -12.73
N LEU A 47 -6.70 -3.32 -13.39
CA LEU A 47 -7.14 -3.81 -14.70
C LEU A 47 -8.56 -4.38 -14.64
N ASN A 48 -8.90 -5.07 -13.55
CA ASN A 48 -10.19 -5.72 -13.35
C ASN A 48 -11.22 -4.88 -12.58
N LEU A 49 -10.91 -3.63 -12.24
CA LEU A 49 -11.81 -2.74 -11.53
C LEU A 49 -13.00 -2.37 -12.45
N ARG A 50 -14.23 -2.70 -12.02
CA ARG A 50 -15.47 -2.38 -12.75
C ARG A 50 -16.51 -1.80 -11.81
N PHE A 51 -17.19 -0.73 -12.23
CA PHE A 51 -18.21 -0.08 -11.43
C PHE A 51 -19.35 -1.02 -11.01
N GLN A 52 -19.78 -1.92 -11.90
CA GLN A 52 -20.87 -2.88 -11.68
C GLN A 52 -20.65 -3.85 -10.52
N ASP A 53 -19.40 -4.02 -10.06
CA ASP A 53 -19.07 -4.93 -8.96
C ASP A 53 -19.31 -4.28 -7.58
N TYR A 54 -19.73 -3.00 -7.53
CA TYR A 54 -19.91 -2.21 -6.31
C TYR A 54 -21.35 -1.69 -6.17
N LYS A 55 -21.82 -1.55 -4.91
CA LYS A 55 -23.20 -1.13 -4.64
C LYS A 55 -23.41 0.38 -4.73
N SER A 56 -22.33 1.15 -4.64
CA SER A 56 -22.38 2.61 -4.65
C SER A 56 -21.11 3.22 -5.24
N VAL A 57 -21.25 4.48 -5.68
CA VAL A 57 -20.12 5.31 -6.12
C VAL A 57 -19.08 5.47 -5.01
N ALA A 58 -19.51 5.56 -3.75
CA ALA A 58 -18.60 5.67 -2.62
C ALA A 58 -17.74 4.41 -2.43
N GLU A 59 -18.34 3.23 -2.53
CA GLU A 59 -17.61 1.96 -2.45
C GLU A 59 -16.62 1.80 -3.62
N TYR A 60 -17.07 2.11 -4.84
CA TYR A 60 -16.22 2.09 -6.03
C TYR A 60 -15.01 3.00 -5.89
N ASN A 61 -15.25 4.27 -5.51
CA ASN A 61 -14.20 5.25 -5.34
C ASN A 61 -13.22 4.84 -4.23
N SER A 62 -13.73 4.31 -3.11
CA SER A 62 -12.88 3.80 -2.03
C SER A 62 -11.94 2.69 -2.52
N ALA A 63 -12.45 1.74 -3.30
CA ALA A 63 -11.63 0.68 -3.89
C ALA A 63 -10.60 1.25 -4.89
N MET A 64 -11.02 2.18 -5.75
CA MET A 64 -10.15 2.85 -6.71
C MET A 64 -9.00 3.59 -6.01
N TYR A 65 -9.27 4.35 -4.95
CA TYR A 65 -8.25 5.01 -4.14
C TYR A 65 -7.35 4.01 -3.41
N GLY A 66 -7.90 2.91 -2.90
CA GLY A 66 -7.13 1.85 -2.25
C GLY A 66 -6.17 1.12 -3.19
N ILE A 67 -6.53 0.97 -4.47
CA ILE A 67 -5.65 0.38 -5.49
C ILE A 67 -4.57 1.37 -5.91
N THR A 68 -4.96 2.60 -6.28
CA THR A 68 -4.03 3.62 -6.78
C THR A 68 -3.01 4.05 -5.72
N SER A 69 -3.39 4.12 -4.45
CA SER A 69 -2.46 4.38 -3.34
C SER A 69 -1.39 3.29 -3.18
N ARG A 70 -1.76 2.01 -3.36
CA ARG A 70 -0.80 0.90 -3.34
C ARG A 70 0.14 0.92 -4.54
N MET A 71 -0.36 1.30 -5.72
CA MET A 71 0.49 1.50 -6.91
C MET A 71 1.49 2.64 -6.68
N LYS A 72 1.01 3.77 -6.12
CA LYS A 72 1.85 4.92 -5.76
C LYS A 72 2.91 4.58 -4.73
N LEU A 73 2.56 3.79 -3.70
CA LEU A 73 3.51 3.28 -2.70
C LEU A 73 4.66 2.47 -3.34
N CYS A 74 4.37 1.79 -4.44
CA CYS A 74 5.34 1.00 -5.20
C CYS A 74 6.06 1.80 -6.30
N GLY A 75 5.86 3.12 -6.37
CA GLY A 75 6.52 4.00 -7.34
C GLY A 75 5.77 4.19 -8.66
N GLU A 76 4.55 3.65 -8.80
CA GLU A 76 3.72 3.83 -10.00
C GLU A 76 2.66 4.91 -9.77
N ASN A 77 2.79 6.04 -10.50
CA ASN A 77 1.82 7.13 -10.41
C ASN A 77 0.69 6.91 -11.40
N ILE A 78 -0.52 6.72 -10.86
CA ILE A 78 -1.77 6.79 -11.63
C ILE A 78 -2.29 8.23 -11.51
N GLY A 79 -2.41 8.92 -12.65
CA GLY A 79 -2.87 10.30 -12.68
C GLY A 79 -4.38 10.41 -12.49
N GLU A 80 -4.86 11.61 -12.17
CA GLU A 80 -6.30 11.90 -12.09
C GLU A 80 -7.02 11.54 -13.40
N PHE A 81 -6.39 11.81 -14.55
CA PHE A 81 -6.92 11.46 -15.86
C PHE A 81 -7.12 9.95 -16.05
N ASP A 82 -6.21 9.13 -15.54
CA ASP A 82 -6.34 7.67 -15.61
C ASP A 82 -7.48 7.17 -14.71
N MET A 83 -7.71 7.82 -13.57
CA MET A 83 -8.84 7.55 -12.69
C MET A 83 -10.17 7.99 -13.30
N LEU A 84 -10.20 9.13 -14.01
CA LEU A 84 -11.40 9.59 -14.72
C LEU A 84 -11.80 8.62 -15.83
N LYS A 85 -10.85 8.01 -16.55
CA LYS A 85 -11.12 6.97 -17.56
C LYS A 85 -11.72 5.68 -16.98
N LYS A 86 -11.62 5.48 -15.67
CA LYS A 86 -12.19 4.31 -14.97
C LYS A 86 -13.62 4.56 -14.47
N THR A 87 -14.10 5.81 -14.48
CA THR A 87 -15.48 6.15 -14.07
C THR A 87 -16.40 6.06 -15.28
#